data_AF-A0A529M048-F1
#
_entry.id   AF-A0A529M048-F1
#
_cell.length_a   1.000
_cell.length_b   1.000
_cell.length_c   1.000
_cell.angle_alpha   90.00
_cell.angle_beta   90.00
_cell.angle_gamma   90.00
#
_symmetry.space_group_name_H-M   'P 1'
#
loop_
_entity.id
_entity.type
_entity.pdbx_description
1 polymer ?
#
loop_
_entity_poly.entity_id
_entity_poly.type
_entity_poly.pdbx_seq_one_letter_code
_entity_poly.pdbx_strand_id
1 'polypeptide(L)'
;PPVEIMEQAFPVLYRHYALREGSGGAGKHRGGFGLAYEVEILRGDARASFVMDHGRFGPQGALGGRDGAVNMVTVFRNGEEHVPLHLSKEQDIALKAGDRVRVGTPGGGGYGDPLQRDPDLVLRDVALGYYTSEEAAEKFGVVLSAGELAIDRTATNKQRAG
;
A
#
# COMPACT_ATOMS: atom_id res chain seq x y z
N PRO A 1 -12.47 -7.18 -11.81
CA PRO A 1 -12.87 -8.51 -12.33
C PRO A 1 -12.09 -9.57 -11.56
N PRO A 2 -12.62 -10.79 -11.37
CA PRO A 2 -11.85 -11.90 -10.81
C PRO A 2 -10.56 -12.13 -11.61
N VAL A 3 -9.48 -12.51 -10.93
CA VAL A 3 -8.16 -12.73 -11.54
C VAL A 3 -8.26 -13.79 -12.64
N GLU A 4 -9.01 -14.87 -12.39
CA GLU A 4 -9.19 -15.99 -13.30
C GLU A 4 -9.82 -15.55 -14.64
N ILE A 5 -10.74 -14.59 -14.59
CA ILE A 5 -11.39 -14.07 -15.80
C ILE A 5 -10.40 -13.23 -16.61
N MET A 6 -9.52 -12.47 -15.95
CA MET A 6 -8.50 -11.67 -16.62
C MET A 6 -7.45 -12.55 -17.30
N GLU A 7 -7.00 -13.62 -16.64
CA GLU A 7 -6.03 -14.56 -17.20
C GLU A 7 -6.61 -15.45 -18.31
N GLN A 8 -7.92 -15.70 -18.30
CA GLN A 8 -8.60 -16.36 -19.42
C GLN A 8 -8.75 -15.45 -20.63
N ALA A 9 -9.05 -14.17 -20.41
CA ALA A 9 -9.33 -13.22 -21.48
C ALA A 9 -8.06 -12.63 -22.13
N PHE A 10 -6.97 -12.52 -21.37
CA PHE A 10 -5.73 -11.88 -21.81
C PHE A 10 -4.52 -12.80 -21.59
N PRO A 11 -3.45 -12.69 -22.40
CA PRO A 11 -2.25 -13.52 -22.28
C PRO A 11 -1.36 -13.08 -21.10
N VAL A 12 -1.92 -13.04 -19.90
CA VAL A 12 -1.27 -12.52 -18.70
C VAL A 12 -1.36 -13.50 -17.53
N LEU A 13 -0.45 -13.37 -16.58
CA LEU A 13 -0.46 -14.08 -15.31
C LEU A 13 -0.29 -13.09 -14.15
N TYR A 14 -1.18 -13.12 -13.17
CA TYR A 14 -1.03 -12.37 -11.93
C TYR A 14 -0.09 -13.12 -10.99
N ARG A 15 1.15 -12.63 -10.87
CA ARG A 15 2.15 -13.16 -9.92
C ARG A 15 1.84 -12.75 -8.48
N HIS A 16 1.15 -11.62 -8.32
CA HIS A 16 0.79 -11.06 -7.02
C HIS A 16 -0.49 -10.24 -7.16
N TYR A 17 -1.37 -10.35 -6.17
CA TYR A 17 -2.56 -9.50 -6.02
C TYR A 17 -2.98 -9.49 -4.56
N ALA A 18 -2.73 -8.39 -3.85
CA ALA A 18 -3.00 -8.28 -2.42
C ALA A 18 -3.38 -6.84 -2.04
N LEU A 19 -3.83 -6.68 -0.80
CA LEU A 19 -3.79 -5.36 -0.17
C LEU A 19 -2.35 -4.86 -0.15
N ARG A 20 -2.19 -3.55 -0.19
CA ARG A 20 -0.90 -2.89 0.05
C ARG A 20 -0.88 -2.45 1.51
N GLU A 21 -0.59 -3.38 2.41
CA GLU A 21 -0.61 -3.11 3.86
C GLU A 21 0.28 -1.91 4.21
N GLY A 22 -0.15 -1.15 5.21
CA GLY A 22 0.54 0.07 5.65
C GLY A 22 0.46 1.26 4.68
N SER A 23 -0.14 1.12 3.49
CA SER A 23 -0.16 2.22 2.51
C SER A 23 -1.15 3.34 2.85
N GLY A 24 -2.09 3.09 3.77
CA GLY A 24 -3.07 4.07 4.22
C GLY A 24 -2.46 5.03 5.23
N GLY A 25 -2.76 6.32 5.09
CA GLY A 25 -2.29 7.35 6.01
C GLY A 25 -2.82 7.13 7.43
N ALA A 26 -1.94 7.28 8.42
CA ALA A 26 -2.31 7.17 9.82
C ALA A 26 -3.27 8.33 10.21
N GLY A 27 -4.25 8.03 11.05
CA GLY A 27 -5.17 9.03 11.59
C GLY A 27 -6.07 8.41 12.65
N LYS A 28 -6.86 9.24 13.34
CA LYS A 28 -7.96 8.74 14.21
C LYS A 28 -8.80 7.71 13.45
N HIS A 29 -9.10 8.01 12.19
CA HIS A 29 -9.56 7.06 11.19
C HIS A 29 -8.48 6.93 10.12
N ARG A 30 -7.84 5.74 10.03
CA ARG A 30 -6.80 5.50 9.02
C ARG A 30 -7.39 5.50 7.61
N GLY A 31 -6.57 5.92 6.65
CA GLY A 31 -6.91 5.77 5.24
C GLY A 31 -7.03 4.30 4.82
N GLY A 32 -7.81 4.07 3.77
CA GLY A 32 -7.89 2.76 3.12
C GLY A 32 -6.56 2.36 2.48
N PHE A 33 -6.28 1.06 2.45
CA PHE A 33 -5.09 0.55 1.77
C PHE A 33 -5.29 0.52 0.26
N GLY A 34 -4.19 0.67 -0.45
CA GLY A 34 -4.14 0.43 -1.88
C GLY A 34 -4.10 -1.07 -2.18
N LEU A 35 -3.89 -1.40 -3.44
CA LEU A 35 -3.62 -2.74 -3.94
C LEU A 35 -2.18 -2.82 -4.40
N ALA A 36 -1.54 -3.94 -4.11
CA ALA A 36 -0.27 -4.34 -4.69
C ALA A 36 -0.54 -5.47 -5.67
N TYR A 37 -0.12 -5.32 -6.92
CA TYR A 37 -0.26 -6.38 -7.91
C TYR A 37 0.92 -6.43 -8.87
N GLU A 38 1.19 -7.62 -9.40
CA GLU A 38 2.21 -7.86 -10.42
C GLU A 38 1.62 -8.75 -11.51
N VAL A 39 1.74 -8.29 -12.76
CA VAL A 39 1.24 -8.98 -13.94
C VAL A 39 2.40 -9.29 -14.88
N GLU A 40 2.50 -10.53 -15.33
CA GLU A 40 3.45 -11.00 -16.34
C GLU A 40 2.75 -11.20 -17.68
N ILE A 41 3.44 -10.86 -18.77
CA ILE A 41 2.98 -11.18 -20.13
C ILE A 41 3.43 -12.60 -20.47
N LEU A 42 2.50 -13.50 -20.80
CA LEU A 42 2.83 -14.91 -21.08
C LEU A 42 3.19 -15.17 -22.54
N ARG A 43 2.60 -14.42 -23.48
CA ARG A 43 2.83 -14.62 -24.92
C ARG A 43 2.50 -13.37 -25.73
N GLY A 44 3.15 -13.26 -26.90
CA GLY A 44 2.97 -12.16 -27.82
C GLY A 44 3.65 -10.87 -27.35
N ASP A 45 3.27 -9.76 -27.99
CA ASP A 45 3.70 -8.41 -27.66
C ASP A 45 2.56 -7.64 -27.00
N ALA A 46 2.90 -6.76 -26.05
CA ALA A 46 1.95 -5.89 -25.37
C ALA A 46 2.50 -4.46 -25.23
N ARG A 47 1.62 -3.53 -24.85
CA ARG A 47 2.00 -2.18 -24.45
C ARG A 47 1.41 -1.86 -23.09
N ALA A 48 2.25 -1.37 -22.18
CA ALA A 48 1.81 -0.81 -20.93
C ALA A 48 1.70 0.71 -21.03
N SER A 49 0.57 1.23 -20.58
CA SER A 49 0.31 2.66 -20.47
C SER A 49 -0.27 2.97 -19.10
N PHE A 50 0.38 3.88 -18.39
CA PHE A 50 -0.01 4.32 -17.06
C PHE A 50 -0.49 5.76 -17.14
N VAL A 51 -1.73 5.98 -16.72
CA VAL A 51 -2.34 7.30 -16.55
C VAL A 51 -2.92 7.34 -15.14
N MET A 52 -2.02 7.40 -14.16
CA MET A 52 -2.37 7.35 -12.74
C MET A 52 -1.96 8.66 -12.06
N ASP A 53 -2.48 8.88 -10.86
CA ASP A 53 -2.12 10.01 -10.01
C ASP A 53 -1.33 9.58 -8.78
N HIS A 54 -0.95 10.55 -7.95
CA HIS A 54 -0.24 10.36 -6.70
C HIS A 54 1.15 9.72 -6.80
N GLY A 55 1.84 9.85 -7.93
CA GLY A 55 3.22 9.35 -8.08
C GLY A 55 4.27 10.11 -7.26
N ARG A 56 4.03 11.40 -6.95
CA ARG A 56 4.95 12.24 -6.16
C ARG A 56 4.47 12.52 -4.74
N PHE A 57 3.18 12.74 -4.58
CA PHE A 57 2.53 13.00 -3.29
C PHE A 57 1.31 12.10 -3.16
N GLY A 58 1.17 11.44 -2.02
CA GLY A 58 0.02 10.57 -1.77
C GLY A 58 -1.27 11.35 -1.58
N PRO A 59 -2.42 10.66 -1.51
CA PRO A 59 -3.67 11.26 -1.08
C PRO A 59 -3.50 11.94 0.29
N GLN A 60 -3.87 13.21 0.37
CA GLN A 60 -3.58 14.02 1.54
C GLN A 60 -4.40 13.60 2.76
N GLY A 61 -3.77 13.62 3.93
CA GLY A 61 -4.46 13.51 5.20
C GLY A 61 -5.27 14.77 5.53
N ALA A 62 -6.22 14.63 6.45
CA ALA A 62 -7.10 15.73 6.87
C ALA A 62 -7.13 15.89 8.39
N LEU A 63 -7.19 17.14 8.86
CA LEU A 63 -7.37 17.50 10.28
C LEU A 63 -6.37 16.81 11.23
N GLY A 64 -5.10 16.75 10.84
CA GLY A 64 -4.03 16.11 11.61
C GLY A 64 -3.72 14.66 11.21
N GLY A 65 -4.51 14.08 10.29
CA GLY A 65 -4.17 12.81 9.66
C GLY A 65 -2.96 12.92 8.73
N ARG A 66 -2.24 11.81 8.56
CA ARG A 66 -1.08 11.69 7.69
C ARG A 66 -1.50 11.35 6.27
N ASP A 67 -0.67 11.72 5.30
CA ASP A 67 -0.86 11.37 3.89
C ASP A 67 -0.75 9.86 3.69
N GLY A 68 -1.49 9.36 2.70
CA GLY A 68 -1.34 7.99 2.23
C GLY A 68 -0.05 7.80 1.44
N ALA A 69 0.35 6.56 1.21
CA ALA A 69 1.50 6.24 0.39
C ALA A 69 1.25 6.64 -1.08
N VAL A 70 2.33 7.03 -1.76
CA VAL A 70 2.33 7.35 -3.19
C VAL A 70 2.05 6.12 -4.05
N ASN A 71 1.58 6.37 -5.27
CA ASN A 71 1.52 5.36 -6.33
C ASN A 71 2.92 4.91 -6.73
N MET A 72 3.09 3.62 -7.02
CA MET A 72 4.34 3.03 -7.48
C MET A 72 4.09 2.20 -8.74
N VAL A 73 4.96 2.39 -9.74
CA VAL A 73 4.96 1.59 -10.98
C VAL A 73 6.39 1.18 -11.27
N THR A 74 6.60 -0.11 -11.47
CA THR A 74 7.87 -0.68 -11.93
C THR A 74 7.58 -1.64 -13.05
N VAL A 75 8.25 -1.44 -14.19
CA VAL A 75 8.21 -2.34 -15.34
C VAL A 75 9.51 -3.12 -15.38
N PHE A 76 9.45 -4.43 -15.52
CA PHE A 76 10.61 -5.30 -15.67
C PHE A 76 10.68 -5.76 -17.13
N ARG A 77 11.67 -5.29 -17.89
CA ARG A 77 11.89 -5.69 -19.28
C ARG A 77 13.19 -6.46 -19.41
N ASN A 78 13.16 -7.68 -19.93
CA ASN A 78 14.34 -8.57 -20.01
C ASN A 78 15.10 -8.70 -18.67
N GLY A 79 14.37 -8.65 -17.55
CA GLY A 79 14.96 -8.69 -16.20
C GLY A 79 15.49 -7.35 -15.67
N GLU A 80 15.48 -6.28 -16.47
CA GLU A 80 15.89 -4.93 -16.05
C GLU A 80 14.70 -4.14 -15.50
N GLU A 81 14.92 -3.42 -14.40
CA GLU A 81 13.92 -2.54 -13.80
C GLU A 81 13.85 -1.19 -14.52
N HIS A 82 12.63 -0.76 -14.81
CA HIS A 82 12.30 0.54 -15.36
C HIS A 82 11.19 1.17 -14.52
N VAL A 83 11.51 2.27 -13.87
CA VAL A 83 10.52 3.11 -13.19
C VAL A 83 10.24 4.32 -14.10
N PRO A 84 8.97 4.61 -14.43
CA PRO A 84 8.62 5.76 -15.25
C PRO A 84 9.20 7.07 -14.70
N LEU A 85 9.71 7.94 -15.58
CA LEU A 85 10.30 9.23 -15.17
C LEU A 85 9.30 10.11 -14.40
N HIS A 86 8.02 10.07 -14.80
CA HIS A 86 6.94 10.77 -14.11
C HIS A 86 6.23 9.91 -13.05
N LEU A 87 6.87 8.80 -12.61
CA LEU A 87 6.52 7.88 -11.52
C LEU A 87 5.20 7.10 -11.67
N SER A 88 4.23 7.69 -12.35
CA SER A 88 2.84 7.22 -12.48
C SER A 88 2.25 7.48 -13.86
N LYS A 89 3.03 8.09 -14.76
CA LYS A 89 2.63 8.52 -16.10
C LYS A 89 3.70 8.20 -17.13
N GLU A 90 3.41 7.25 -18.00
CA GLU A 90 4.20 6.91 -19.19
C GLU A 90 3.34 6.00 -20.06
N GLN A 91 3.45 6.10 -21.38
CA GLN A 91 2.59 5.38 -22.33
C GLN A 91 3.43 4.62 -23.33
N ASP A 92 2.79 3.63 -23.98
CA ASP A 92 3.34 2.86 -25.09
C ASP A 92 4.65 2.14 -24.76
N ILE A 93 4.83 1.76 -23.49
CA ILE A 93 5.97 0.95 -23.06
C ILE A 93 5.81 -0.44 -23.67
N ALA A 94 6.66 -0.78 -24.64
CA ALA A 94 6.65 -2.08 -25.26
C ALA A 94 7.03 -3.17 -24.25
N LEU A 95 6.26 -4.27 -24.26
CA LEU A 95 6.47 -5.45 -23.45
C LEU A 95 6.45 -6.70 -24.33
N LYS A 96 7.24 -7.70 -23.94
CA LYS A 96 7.27 -9.03 -24.54
C LYS A 96 6.90 -10.10 -23.52
N ALA A 97 6.69 -11.32 -24.02
CA ALA A 97 6.55 -12.49 -23.16
C ALA A 97 7.70 -12.59 -22.14
N GLY A 98 7.37 -12.79 -20.87
CA GLY A 98 8.28 -12.81 -19.72
C GLY A 98 8.45 -11.45 -19.03
N ASP A 99 8.10 -10.34 -19.67
CA ASP A 99 8.15 -9.02 -19.04
C ASP A 99 7.02 -8.85 -18.02
N ARG A 100 7.27 -8.02 -16.99
CA ARG A 100 6.36 -7.85 -15.86
C ARG A 100 6.06 -6.40 -15.56
N VAL A 101 4.88 -6.14 -15.03
CA VAL A 101 4.46 -4.85 -14.53
C VAL A 101 4.03 -5.01 -13.08
N ARG A 102 4.71 -4.33 -12.17
CA ARG A 102 4.35 -4.24 -10.75
C ARG A 102 3.77 -2.86 -10.46
N VAL A 103 2.61 -2.85 -9.80
CA VAL A 103 1.92 -1.63 -9.40
C VAL A 103 1.56 -1.70 -7.93
N GLY A 104 1.82 -0.60 -7.22
CA GLY A 104 1.30 -0.35 -5.89
C GLY A 104 0.42 0.90 -5.94
N THR A 105 -0.90 0.73 -5.93
CA THR A 105 -1.82 1.87 -5.97
C THR A 105 -1.67 2.70 -4.70
N PRO A 106 -2.00 4.01 -4.72
CA PRO A 106 -1.91 4.83 -3.52
C PRO A 106 -2.87 4.32 -2.44
N GLY A 107 -2.51 4.53 -1.18
CA GLY A 107 -3.46 4.42 -0.07
C GLY A 107 -4.14 5.76 0.20
N GLY A 108 -5.31 5.74 0.81
CA GLY A 108 -6.01 6.97 1.20
C GLY A 108 -5.28 7.72 2.31
N GLY A 109 -5.48 9.03 2.40
CA GLY A 109 -5.03 9.82 3.55
C GLY A 109 -5.80 9.49 4.82
N GLY A 110 -5.17 9.64 5.97
CA GLY A 110 -5.81 9.50 7.28
C GLY A 110 -6.63 10.73 7.65
N TYR A 111 -7.60 10.54 8.55
CA TYR A 111 -8.40 11.63 9.10
C TYR A 111 -8.20 11.73 10.62
N GLY A 112 -7.97 12.95 11.10
CA GLY A 112 -7.78 13.24 12.53
C GLY A 112 -6.41 12.82 13.06
N ASP A 113 -6.03 13.32 14.22
CA ASP A 113 -4.78 12.96 14.90
C ASP A 113 -4.68 11.44 15.15
N PRO A 114 -3.63 10.75 14.64
CA PRO A 114 -3.39 9.33 14.89
C PRO A 114 -3.33 8.94 16.37
N LEU A 115 -2.87 9.83 17.26
CA LEU A 115 -2.80 9.55 18.69
C LEU A 115 -4.18 9.50 19.36
N GLN A 116 -5.23 9.97 18.66
CA GLN A 116 -6.62 9.85 19.11
C GLN A 116 -7.32 8.60 18.57
N ARG A 117 -6.64 7.76 17.77
CA ARG A 117 -7.19 6.49 17.33
C ARG A 117 -7.45 5.58 18.53
N ASP A 118 -8.58 4.90 18.53
CA ASP A 118 -8.92 3.91 19.54
C ASP A 118 -7.85 2.79 19.58
N PRO A 119 -7.17 2.57 20.72
CA PRO A 119 -6.18 1.50 20.85
C PRO A 119 -6.70 0.11 20.47
N ASP A 120 -7.97 -0.19 20.71
CA ASP A 120 -8.55 -1.50 20.37
C ASP A 120 -8.65 -1.69 18.84
N LEU A 121 -8.87 -0.60 18.09
CA LEU A 121 -8.81 -0.64 16.62
C LEU A 121 -7.37 -0.82 16.10
N VAL A 122 -6.37 -0.28 16.81
CA VAL A 122 -4.96 -0.49 16.46
C VAL A 122 -4.56 -1.94 16.75
N LEU A 123 -4.93 -2.49 17.91
CA LEU A 123 -4.70 -3.89 18.22
C LEU A 123 -5.34 -4.81 17.18
N ARG A 124 -6.56 -4.50 16.73
CA ARG A 124 -7.21 -5.23 15.63
C ARG A 124 -6.40 -5.16 14.33
N ASP A 125 -5.91 -3.98 13.95
CA ASP A 125 -5.10 -3.84 12.74
C ASP A 125 -3.79 -4.66 12.86
N VAL A 126 -3.15 -4.70 14.02
CA VAL A 126 -1.97 -5.56 14.26
C VAL A 126 -2.32 -7.05 14.20
N ALA A 127 -3.43 -7.47 14.82
CA ALA A 127 -3.89 -8.86 14.78
C ALA A 127 -4.25 -9.33 13.36
N LEU A 128 -4.63 -8.41 12.47
CA LEU A 128 -4.86 -8.67 11.04
C LEU A 128 -3.58 -8.63 10.20
N GLY A 129 -2.42 -8.34 10.82
CA GLY A 129 -1.13 -8.25 10.13
C GLY A 129 -0.93 -6.96 9.32
N TYR A 130 -1.77 -5.95 9.53
CA TYR A 130 -1.69 -4.69 8.78
C TYR A 130 -0.57 -3.76 9.24
N TYR A 131 -0.18 -3.89 10.51
CA TYR A 131 0.91 -3.16 11.14
C TYR A 131 1.66 -4.10 12.08
N THR A 132 2.96 -3.88 12.24
CA THR A 132 3.71 -4.49 13.34
C THR A 132 3.45 -3.77 14.67
N SER A 133 3.86 -4.36 15.79
CA SER A 133 3.80 -3.71 17.10
C SER A 133 4.60 -2.41 17.14
N GLU A 134 5.74 -2.37 16.44
CA GLU A 134 6.59 -1.19 16.33
C GLU A 134 5.90 -0.09 15.53
N GLU A 135 5.28 -0.44 14.39
CA GLU A 135 4.51 0.51 13.59
C GLU A 135 3.28 1.03 14.34
N ALA A 136 2.63 0.20 15.16
CA ALA A 136 1.52 0.63 16.00
C ALA A 136 1.94 1.70 17.02
N ALA A 137 3.10 1.52 17.64
CA ALA A 137 3.68 2.48 18.58
C ALA A 137 4.11 3.77 17.88
N GLU A 138 4.77 3.66 16.73
CA GLU A 138 5.24 4.82 15.95
C GLU A 138 4.08 5.65 15.39
N LYS A 139 3.11 4.99 14.75
CA LYS A 139 2.06 5.68 13.97
C LYS A 139 0.88 6.13 14.83
N PHE A 140 0.56 5.40 15.89
CA PHE A 140 -0.66 5.62 16.69
C PHE A 140 -0.40 5.79 18.18
N GLY A 141 0.86 5.70 18.62
CA GLY A 141 1.23 5.77 20.03
C GLY A 141 0.68 4.62 20.87
N VAL A 142 0.33 3.49 20.25
CA VAL A 142 -0.21 2.31 20.96
C VAL A 142 0.89 1.29 21.16
N VAL A 143 1.15 0.96 22.42
CA VAL A 143 2.18 0.00 22.81
C VAL A 143 1.51 -1.32 23.14
N LEU A 144 2.01 -2.41 22.57
CA LEU A 144 1.56 -3.77 22.87
C LEU A 144 2.50 -4.45 23.87
N SER A 145 1.97 -5.33 24.70
CA SER A 145 2.73 -6.13 25.66
C SER A 145 3.69 -7.07 24.93
N ALA A 146 4.90 -7.22 25.44
CA ALA A 146 5.93 -8.06 24.81
C ALA A 146 5.46 -9.53 24.70
N GLY A 147 5.44 -10.06 23.48
CA GLY A 147 5.04 -11.45 23.22
C GLY A 147 3.53 -11.71 23.26
N GLU A 148 2.70 -10.69 23.45
CA GLU A 148 1.25 -10.83 23.56
C GLU A 148 0.52 -9.82 22.66
N LEU A 149 -0.57 -10.24 22.03
CA LEU A 149 -1.50 -9.34 21.33
C LEU A 149 -2.45 -8.68 22.34
N ALA A 150 -1.87 -7.90 23.25
CA ALA A 150 -2.58 -7.17 24.29
C ALA A 150 -2.03 -5.74 24.40
N ILE A 151 -2.90 -4.76 24.67
CA ILE A 151 -2.50 -3.35 24.80
C ILE A 151 -1.90 -3.10 26.18
N ASP A 152 -0.68 -2.56 26.23
CA ASP A 152 -0.13 -1.95 27.45
C ASP A 152 -0.70 -0.54 27.58
N ARG A 153 -1.76 -0.41 28.40
CA ARG A 153 -2.45 0.87 28.62
C ARG A 153 -1.54 1.90 29.29
N THR A 154 -0.65 1.49 30.19
CA THR A 154 0.24 2.41 30.90
C THR A 154 1.27 2.98 29.94
N ALA A 155 1.93 2.13 29.15
CA ALA A 155 2.89 2.56 28.14
C ALA A 155 2.23 3.38 27.02
N THR A 156 1.04 2.97 26.55
CA THR A 156 0.25 3.73 25.56
C THR A 156 -0.09 5.13 26.04
N ASN A 157 -0.57 5.28 27.28
CA ASN A 157 -0.89 6.59 27.84
C ASN A 157 0.36 7.48 27.97
N LYS A 158 1.49 6.91 28.38
CA LYS A 158 2.78 7.62 28.46
C LYS A 158 3.25 8.07 27.08
N GLN A 159 3.17 7.19 26.07
CA GLN A 159 3.60 7.46 24.69
C GLN A 159 2.78 8.59 24.06
N ARG A 160 1.47 8.67 24.36
CA ARG A 160 0.57 9.71 23.83
C ARG A 160 0.59 11.04 24.59
N ALA A 161 1.25 11.09 25.75
CA ALA A 161 1.34 12.29 26.57
C ALA A 161 2.58 13.15 26.30
N GLY A 162 3.54 12.64 25.52
CA GLY A 162 4.72 13.37 25.05
C GLY A 162 4.53 13.92 23.64
#